data_AF-A0A4P7GJN7-F1
#
_entry.id   AF-A0A4P7GJN7-F1
#
_cell.length_a   1.000
_cell.length_b   1.000
_cell.length_c   1.000
_cell.angle_alpha   90.00
_cell.angle_beta   90.00
_cell.angle_gamma   90.00
#
_symmetry.space_group_name_H-M   'P 1'
#
loop_
_entity.id
_entity.type
_entity.pdbx_description
1 polymer ?
#
loop_
_entity_poly.entity_id
_entity_poly.type
_entity_poly.pdbx_seq_one_letter_code
_entity_poly.pdbx_strand_id
1 'polypeptide(L)'
;MVLPLAAAFTPYDASHVGALVVLVVGAVVLVVVGRRLRGRDPADRLGRAMAVAMLATTLPLQVLYFTPDYWNVQKTLPIQLCDLASFVSAYALWTHRRWAVGLTYYWGLTLTTQAILTPDLDSAFPDPIFLLFWGMHVGTVWAAIYLVWGRGVTPDWRTFRVAVLATAGWAAAVFTLNVLAGTNYGFLNRKPSAASALDLLGPWPWYVLLEIAIIVAAWALATWPWVRGGGGAG
;
A
#
# COMPACT_ATOMS: atom_id res chain seq x y z
N MET A 1 -4.66 -33.86 14.82
CA MET A 1 -3.69 -32.89 15.37
C MET A 1 -4.34 -31.52 15.25
N VAL A 2 -4.94 -31.04 16.34
CA VAL A 2 -5.56 -29.71 16.38
C VAL A 2 -4.39 -28.73 16.43
N LEU A 3 -4.19 -27.94 15.37
CA LEU A 3 -3.23 -26.85 15.40
C LEU A 3 -3.59 -25.96 16.61
N PRO A 4 -2.62 -25.49 17.42
CA PRO A 4 -2.94 -24.53 18.45
C PRO A 4 -3.64 -23.36 17.77
N LEU A 5 -4.77 -22.90 18.32
CA LEU A 5 -5.41 -21.67 17.88
C LEU A 5 -4.31 -20.61 17.79
N ALA A 6 -3.97 -20.18 16.57
CA ALA A 6 -3.04 -19.09 16.39
C ALA A 6 -3.56 -17.93 17.23
N ALA A 7 -2.69 -17.32 18.04
CA ALA A 7 -3.09 -16.19 18.85
C ALA A 7 -3.67 -15.09 17.93
N ALA A 8 -4.70 -14.40 18.40
CA ALA A 8 -5.24 -13.27 17.67
C ALA A 8 -4.20 -12.13 17.68
N PHE A 9 -3.96 -11.52 16.52
CA PHE A 9 -3.10 -10.36 16.44
C PHE A 9 -3.65 -9.20 17.27
N THR A 10 -2.78 -8.53 18.01
CA THR A 10 -3.16 -7.35 18.79
C THR A 10 -2.37 -6.13 18.31
N PRO A 11 -3.04 -5.05 17.86
CA PRO A 11 -2.34 -3.83 17.46
C PRO A 11 -1.41 -3.32 18.56
N TYR A 12 -0.16 -3.08 18.18
CA TYR A 12 0.92 -2.52 19.01
C TYR A 12 1.51 -3.51 20.03
N ASP A 13 1.28 -4.81 19.83
CA ASP A 13 2.06 -5.85 20.47
C ASP A 13 3.53 -5.86 19.99
N ALA A 14 4.35 -6.74 20.59
CA ALA A 14 5.77 -6.84 20.25
C ALA A 14 6.02 -7.19 18.76
N SER A 15 5.11 -7.95 18.13
CA SER A 15 5.23 -8.34 16.72
C SER A 15 4.92 -7.17 15.79
N HIS A 16 3.90 -6.36 16.10
CA HIS A 16 3.58 -5.13 15.40
C HIS A 16 4.73 -4.12 15.53
N VAL A 17 5.22 -3.88 16.76
CA VAL A 17 6.36 -2.98 16.99
C VAL A 17 7.59 -3.45 16.22
N GLY A 18 7.86 -4.75 16.21
CA GLY A 18 8.92 -5.35 15.40
C GLY A 18 8.78 -5.04 13.91
N ALA A 19 7.57 -5.18 13.34
CA ALA A 19 7.30 -4.85 11.95
C ALA A 19 7.50 -3.35 11.65
N LEU A 20 7.11 -2.45 12.56
CA LEU A 20 7.34 -1.01 12.44
C LEU A 20 8.83 -0.65 12.49
N VAL A 21 9.61 -1.30 13.37
CA VAL A 21 11.07 -1.13 13.42
C VAL A 21 11.71 -1.59 12.11
N VAL A 22 11.32 -2.76 11.59
CA VAL A 22 11.78 -3.26 10.30
C VAL A 22 11.48 -2.25 9.21
N LEU A 23 10.23 -1.75 9.13
CA LEU A 23 9.82 -0.74 8.17
C LEU A 23 10.75 0.48 8.17
N VAL A 24 10.98 1.08 9.35
CA VAL A 24 11.80 2.30 9.49
C VAL A 24 13.27 2.04 9.16
N VAL A 25 13.86 0.97 9.71
CA VAL A 25 15.26 0.63 9.45
C VAL A 25 15.49 0.34 7.97
N GLY A 26 14.61 -0.48 7.36
CA GLY A 26 14.68 -0.81 5.94
C GLY A 26 14.51 0.41 5.05
N ALA A 27 13.61 1.34 5.39
CA ALA A 27 13.46 2.61 4.68
C ALA A 27 14.77 3.42 4.67
N VAL A 28 15.41 3.59 5.82
CA VAL A 28 16.69 4.31 5.93
C VAL A 28 17.77 3.62 5.10
N VAL A 29 17.91 2.30 5.23
CA VAL A 29 18.88 1.50 4.46
C VAL A 29 18.66 1.65 2.96
N LEU A 30 17.41 1.54 2.49
CA LEU A 30 17.07 1.65 1.07
C LEU A 30 17.33 3.04 0.50
N VAL A 31 17.14 4.10 1.28
CA VAL A 31 17.53 5.46 0.87
C VAL A 31 19.04 5.56 0.73
N VAL A 32 19.80 5.11 1.72
CA VAL A 32 21.28 5.19 1.72
C VAL A 32 21.86 4.36 0.58
N VAL A 33 21.46 3.09 0.46
CA VAL A 33 21.93 2.17 -0.58
C VAL A 33 21.48 2.65 -1.95
N GLY A 34 20.20 3.02 -2.12
CA GLY A 34 19.67 3.49 -3.39
C GLY A 34 20.39 4.73 -3.91
N ARG A 35 20.70 5.71 -3.04
CA ARG A 35 21.50 6.89 -3.40
C ARG A 35 22.92 6.51 -3.80
N ARG A 36 23.57 5.59 -3.08
CA ARG A 36 24.93 5.12 -3.39
C ARG A 36 25.02 4.37 -4.71
N LEU A 37 23.96 3.66 -5.10
CA LEU A 37 23.91 2.86 -6.34
C LEU A 37 23.29 3.61 -7.52
N ARG A 38 22.80 4.84 -7.33
CA ARG A 38 22.07 5.59 -8.36
C ARG A 38 22.87 5.70 -9.65
N GLY A 39 22.19 5.48 -10.79
CA GLY A 39 22.81 5.49 -12.12
C GLY A 39 23.66 4.27 -12.48
N ARG A 40 23.72 3.22 -11.64
CA ARG A 40 24.50 2.00 -11.89
C ARG A 40 23.62 0.76 -11.99
N ASP A 41 24.07 -0.25 -12.73
CA ASP A 41 23.38 -1.55 -12.88
C ASP A 41 22.94 -2.22 -11.57
N PRO A 42 23.72 -2.17 -10.47
CA PRO A 42 23.28 -2.77 -9.20
C PRO A 42 21.99 -2.17 -8.64
N ALA A 43 21.66 -0.91 -8.95
CA ALA A 43 20.39 -0.32 -8.52
C ALA A 43 19.18 -0.95 -9.23
N ASP A 44 19.33 -1.29 -10.51
CA ASP A 44 18.26 -1.99 -11.25
C ASP A 44 18.12 -3.43 -10.76
N ARG A 45 19.25 -4.10 -10.44
CA ARG A 45 19.23 -5.44 -9.83
C ARG A 45 18.54 -5.44 -8.48
N LEU A 46 18.83 -4.45 -7.63
CA LEU A 46 18.17 -4.30 -6.33
C LEU A 46 16.66 -4.05 -6.51
N GLY A 47 16.25 -3.19 -7.44
CA GLY A 47 14.84 -2.96 -7.74
C GLY A 47 14.12 -4.24 -8.18
N ARG A 48 14.72 -5.00 -9.09
CA ARG A 48 14.17 -6.30 -9.54
C ARG A 48 14.11 -7.32 -8.40
N ALA A 49 15.14 -7.39 -7.55
CA ALA A 49 15.13 -8.28 -6.38
C ALA A 49 14.01 -7.92 -5.40
N MET A 50 13.80 -6.62 -5.13
CA MET A 50 12.66 -6.15 -4.33
C MET A 50 11.33 -6.54 -4.97
N ALA A 51 11.19 -6.40 -6.28
CA ALA A 51 9.97 -6.77 -6.99
C ALA A 51 9.67 -8.27 -6.87
N VAL A 52 10.68 -9.13 -7.03
CA VAL A 52 10.52 -10.59 -6.81
C VAL A 52 10.14 -10.88 -5.36
N ALA A 53 10.80 -10.26 -4.38
CA ALA A 53 10.47 -10.46 -2.96
C ALA A 53 9.03 -10.02 -2.63
N MET A 54 8.55 -8.93 -3.23
CA MET A 54 7.17 -8.49 -3.10
C MET A 54 6.18 -9.46 -3.72
N LEU A 55 6.46 -9.98 -4.93
CA LEU A 55 5.59 -10.97 -5.55
C LEU A 55 5.60 -12.32 -4.81
N ALA A 56 6.73 -12.67 -4.19
CA ALA A 56 6.86 -13.85 -3.35
C ALA A 56 6.07 -13.75 -2.02
N THR A 57 5.57 -12.57 -1.66
CA THR A 57 4.65 -12.39 -0.53
C THR A 57 3.22 -12.16 -1.00
N THR A 58 3.04 -11.35 -2.04
CA THR A 58 1.72 -11.01 -2.61
C THR A 58 1.05 -12.23 -3.25
N LEU A 59 1.73 -12.96 -4.13
CA LEU A 59 1.10 -14.06 -4.86
C LEU A 59 0.68 -15.21 -3.93
N PRO A 60 1.51 -15.66 -2.96
CA PRO A 60 1.05 -16.68 -2.02
C PRO A 60 -0.11 -16.20 -1.14
N LEU A 61 -0.15 -14.93 -0.75
CA LEU A 61 -1.29 -14.38 -0.01
C LEU A 61 -2.58 -14.47 -0.82
N GLN A 62 -2.53 -14.04 -2.09
CA GLN A 62 -3.69 -14.14 -2.97
C GLN A 62 -4.09 -15.60 -3.21
N VAL A 63 -3.13 -16.50 -3.46
CA VAL A 63 -3.43 -17.94 -3.62
C VAL A 63 -4.12 -18.49 -2.37
N LEU A 64 -3.59 -18.19 -1.18
CA LEU A 64 -4.16 -18.65 0.09
C LEU A 64 -5.60 -18.14 0.26
N TYR A 65 -5.85 -16.88 -0.05
CA TYR A 65 -7.16 -16.23 -0.02
C TYR A 65 -8.19 -16.80 -1.00
N PHE A 66 -7.76 -17.56 -2.01
CA PHE A 66 -8.63 -18.29 -2.93
C PHE A 66 -8.81 -19.78 -2.56
N THR A 67 -8.19 -20.26 -1.47
CA THR A 67 -8.45 -21.61 -0.97
C THR A 67 -9.77 -21.67 -0.17
N PRO A 68 -10.42 -22.84 -0.08
CA PRO A 68 -11.72 -22.97 0.59
C PRO A 68 -11.75 -22.47 2.04
N ASP A 69 -10.63 -22.59 2.77
CA ASP A 69 -10.55 -22.23 4.19
C ASP A 69 -10.53 -20.72 4.44
N TYR A 70 -10.06 -19.93 3.46
CA TYR A 70 -9.88 -18.48 3.59
C TYR A 70 -10.76 -17.67 2.64
N TRP A 71 -11.34 -18.30 1.62
CA TRP A 71 -12.17 -17.61 0.65
C TRP A 71 -13.36 -16.93 1.31
N ASN A 72 -13.44 -15.61 1.14
CA ASN A 72 -14.59 -14.82 1.54
C ASN A 72 -14.77 -13.66 0.56
N VAL A 73 -15.83 -13.72 -0.25
CA VAL A 73 -16.16 -12.68 -1.23
C VAL A 73 -16.26 -11.27 -0.59
N GLN A 74 -16.52 -11.17 0.71
CA GLN A 74 -16.61 -9.91 1.44
C GLN A 74 -15.25 -9.29 1.78
N LYS A 75 -14.17 -10.08 1.80
CA LYS A 75 -12.86 -9.65 2.30
C LYS A 75 -11.67 -9.97 1.39
N THR A 76 -11.70 -11.07 0.65
CA THR A 76 -10.50 -11.68 0.06
C THR A 76 -10.37 -11.56 -1.46
N LEU A 77 -11.26 -10.81 -2.13
CA LEU A 77 -11.05 -10.49 -3.55
C LEU A 77 -9.81 -9.60 -3.72
N PRO A 78 -9.00 -9.81 -4.77
CA PRO A 78 -7.73 -9.12 -5.01
C PRO A 78 -7.95 -7.71 -5.60
N ILE A 79 -8.90 -6.97 -5.02
CA ILE A 79 -9.38 -5.67 -5.49
C ILE A 79 -9.17 -4.58 -4.43
N GLN A 80 -8.64 -4.93 -3.25
CA GLN A 80 -8.27 -3.92 -2.28
C GLN A 80 -7.18 -3.06 -2.89
N LEU A 81 -7.17 -1.77 -2.54
CA LEU A 81 -6.20 -0.85 -3.12
C LEU A 81 -4.76 -1.23 -2.73
N CYS A 82 -4.56 -1.89 -1.58
CA CYS A 82 -3.27 -2.45 -1.19
C CYS A 82 -2.82 -3.63 -2.06
N ASP A 83 -3.73 -4.49 -2.53
CA ASP A 83 -3.42 -5.56 -3.49
C ASP A 83 -2.93 -4.94 -4.81
N LEU A 84 -3.67 -3.96 -5.32
CA LEU A 84 -3.28 -3.26 -6.55
C LEU A 84 -1.96 -2.50 -6.38
N ALA A 85 -1.74 -1.88 -5.22
CA ALA A 85 -0.51 -1.16 -4.90
C ALA A 85 0.71 -2.08 -4.88
N SER A 86 0.60 -3.31 -4.36
CA SER A 86 1.72 -4.24 -4.34
C SER A 86 2.12 -4.69 -5.75
N PHE A 87 1.15 -5.01 -6.62
CA PHE A 87 1.40 -5.34 -8.02
C PHE A 87 1.99 -4.17 -8.81
N VAL A 88 1.41 -2.97 -8.65
CA VAL A 88 1.92 -1.76 -9.31
C VAL A 88 3.33 -1.42 -8.83
N SER A 89 3.64 -1.66 -7.55
CA SER A 89 4.98 -1.44 -7.00
C SER A 89 6.02 -2.40 -7.53
N ALA A 90 5.69 -3.70 -7.65
CA ALA A 90 6.56 -4.65 -8.32
C ALA A 90 6.82 -4.24 -9.79
N TYR A 91 5.78 -3.80 -10.50
CA TYR A 91 5.90 -3.28 -11.86
C TYR A 91 6.76 -2.00 -11.94
N ALA A 92 6.57 -1.06 -11.00
CA ALA A 92 7.32 0.19 -10.91
C ALA A 92 8.80 -0.06 -10.64
N LEU A 93 9.12 -0.99 -9.74
CA LEU A 93 10.49 -1.43 -9.45
C LEU A 93 11.17 -2.07 -10.65
N TRP A 94 10.41 -2.77 -11.50
CA TRP A 94 10.97 -3.42 -12.68
C TRP A 94 11.19 -2.47 -13.85
N THR A 95 10.25 -1.54 -14.07
CA THR A 95 10.16 -0.75 -15.30
C THR A 95 10.51 0.72 -15.13
N HIS A 96 10.52 1.24 -13.90
CA HIS A 96 10.70 2.65 -13.57
C HIS A 96 9.74 3.61 -14.30
N ARG A 97 8.60 3.12 -14.79
CA ARG A 97 7.61 3.95 -15.47
C ARG A 97 7.06 4.99 -14.49
N ARG A 98 7.19 6.28 -14.82
CA ARG A 98 6.81 7.41 -13.93
C ARG A 98 5.38 7.31 -13.40
N TRP A 99 4.43 6.84 -14.21
CA TRP A 99 3.04 6.67 -13.76
C TRP A 99 2.93 5.62 -12.64
N ALA A 100 3.63 4.49 -12.77
CA ALA A 100 3.61 3.43 -11.79
C ALA A 100 4.37 3.83 -10.52
N VAL A 101 5.53 4.49 -10.67
CA VAL A 101 6.26 5.08 -9.53
C VAL A 101 5.38 6.09 -8.79
N GLY A 102 4.62 6.90 -9.53
CA GLY A 102 3.62 7.81 -8.96
C GLY A 102 2.58 7.07 -8.13
N LEU A 103 1.90 6.09 -8.70
CA LEU A 103 0.92 5.27 -7.98
C LEU A 103 1.52 4.61 -6.74
N THR A 104 2.70 4.00 -6.85
CA THR A 104 3.43 3.42 -5.72
C THR A 104 3.74 4.45 -4.64
N TYR A 105 4.15 5.66 -5.01
CA TYR A 105 4.40 6.76 -4.06
C TYR A 105 3.13 7.16 -3.32
N TYR A 106 2.05 7.46 -4.05
CA TYR A 106 0.81 7.96 -3.45
C TYR A 106 0.10 6.86 -2.66
N TRP A 107 -0.12 5.68 -3.25
CA TRP A 107 -0.80 4.57 -2.58
C TRP A 107 0.04 4.00 -1.43
N GLY A 108 1.34 3.79 -1.64
CA GLY A 108 2.23 3.21 -0.63
C GLY A 108 2.38 4.09 0.60
N LEU A 109 2.71 5.38 0.42
CA LEU A 109 3.03 6.26 1.55
C LEU A 109 1.80 6.80 2.29
N THR A 110 0.60 6.58 1.77
CA THR A 110 -0.63 7.01 2.45
C THR A 110 -1.48 5.80 2.83
N LEU A 111 -2.16 5.20 1.86
CA LEU A 111 -3.13 4.13 2.07
C LEU A 111 -2.49 2.85 2.63
N THR A 112 -1.39 2.38 2.04
CA THR A 112 -0.68 1.19 2.57
C THR A 112 -0.06 1.46 3.94
N THR A 113 0.45 2.68 4.16
CA THR A 113 0.98 3.09 5.47
C THR A 113 -0.11 3.12 6.54
N GLN A 114 -1.34 3.54 6.20
CA GLN A 114 -2.47 3.47 7.10
C GLN A 114 -2.83 2.02 7.48
N ALA A 115 -2.81 1.09 6.52
CA ALA A 115 -2.99 -0.34 6.81
C ALA A 115 -1.87 -0.96 7.69
N ILE A 116 -0.67 -0.37 7.69
CA ILE A 116 0.42 -0.75 8.61
C ILE A 116 0.16 -0.18 10.01
N LEU A 117 -0.23 1.09 10.13
CA LEU A 117 -0.38 1.76 11.44
C LEU A 117 -1.64 1.34 12.19
N THR A 118 -2.72 1.03 11.46
CA THR A 118 -4.00 0.57 12.00
C THR A 118 -4.44 -0.71 11.27
N PRO A 119 -3.73 -1.82 11.46
CA PRO A 119 -3.99 -3.07 10.73
C PRO A 119 -5.30 -3.71 11.17
N ASP A 120 -6.07 -4.21 10.20
CA ASP A 120 -7.22 -5.09 10.39
C ASP A 120 -6.80 -6.53 10.02
N LEU A 121 -5.93 -7.10 10.85
CA LEU A 121 -5.35 -8.43 10.68
C LEU A 121 -5.71 -9.30 11.89
N ASP A 122 -6.22 -10.50 11.64
CA ASP A 122 -6.60 -11.44 12.71
C ASP A 122 -5.44 -12.37 13.12
N SER A 123 -4.53 -12.70 12.20
CA SER A 123 -3.46 -13.68 12.41
C SER A 123 -2.22 -13.07 13.08
N ALA A 124 -1.84 -13.55 14.27
CA ALA A 124 -0.60 -13.14 14.94
C ALA A 124 0.66 -13.86 14.43
N PHE A 125 1.83 -13.29 14.70
CA PHE A 125 3.11 -13.97 14.47
C PHE A 125 3.20 -15.28 15.25
N PRO A 126 3.75 -16.38 14.68
CA PRO A 126 4.43 -16.50 13.37
C PRO A 126 3.55 -17.03 12.23
N ASP A 127 2.24 -16.78 12.24
CA ASP A 127 1.33 -17.29 11.20
C ASP A 127 1.78 -16.87 9.79
N PRO A 128 1.68 -17.75 8.77
CA PRO A 128 2.05 -17.40 7.40
C PRO A 128 1.32 -16.16 6.86
N ILE A 129 0.03 -15.96 7.19
CA ILE A 129 -0.74 -14.78 6.77
C ILE A 129 -0.13 -13.51 7.36
N PHE A 130 0.31 -13.55 8.62
CA PHE A 130 1.02 -12.43 9.23
C PHE A 130 2.25 -12.06 8.39
N LEU A 131 3.12 -13.04 8.11
CA LEU A 131 4.36 -12.79 7.35
C LEU A 131 4.08 -12.27 5.93
N LEU A 132 3.10 -12.84 5.24
CA LEU A 132 2.72 -12.44 3.88
C LEU A 132 2.07 -11.04 3.85
N PHE A 133 1.18 -10.74 4.80
CA PHE A 133 0.56 -9.43 4.97
C PHE A 133 1.61 -8.35 5.19
N TRP A 134 2.50 -8.53 6.16
CA TRP A 134 3.54 -7.55 6.48
C TRP A 134 4.56 -7.42 5.35
N GLY A 135 4.96 -8.53 4.73
CA GLY A 135 5.87 -8.53 3.58
C GLY A 135 5.32 -7.72 2.40
N MET A 136 4.03 -7.90 2.08
CA MET A 136 3.35 -7.15 1.02
C MET A 136 3.27 -5.64 1.35
N HIS A 137 2.84 -5.28 2.56
CA HIS A 137 2.61 -3.89 2.95
C HIS A 137 3.93 -3.12 3.15
N VAL A 138 4.86 -3.68 3.94
CA VAL A 138 6.18 -3.08 4.16
C VAL A 138 6.96 -2.99 2.86
N GLY A 139 6.92 -4.03 2.03
CA GLY A 139 7.56 -4.05 0.70
C GLY A 139 7.04 -2.93 -0.21
N THR A 140 5.75 -2.64 -0.18
CA THR A 140 5.12 -1.56 -0.97
C THR A 140 5.60 -0.18 -0.52
N VAL A 141 5.66 0.07 0.80
CA VAL A 141 6.20 1.34 1.33
C VAL A 141 7.68 1.48 1.00
N TRP A 142 8.46 0.40 1.16
CA TRP A 142 9.86 0.37 0.77
C TRP A 142 10.08 0.63 -0.72
N ALA A 143 9.24 0.09 -1.59
CA ALA A 143 9.30 0.34 -3.03
C ALA A 143 9.14 1.84 -3.33
N ALA A 144 8.14 2.50 -2.73
CA ALA A 144 7.94 3.94 -2.86
C ALA A 144 9.18 4.73 -2.40
N ILE A 145 9.71 4.38 -1.23
CA ILE A 145 10.87 5.05 -0.65
C ILE A 145 12.11 4.88 -1.52
N TYR A 146 12.36 3.64 -1.96
CA TYR A 146 13.49 3.31 -2.81
C TYR A 146 13.40 4.00 -4.17
N LEU A 147 12.25 3.98 -4.84
CA LEU A 147 12.09 4.58 -6.16
C LEU A 147 12.23 6.11 -6.11
N VAL A 148 11.61 6.77 -5.13
CA VAL A 148 11.60 8.24 -5.06
C VAL A 148 12.90 8.78 -4.48
N TRP A 149 13.30 8.35 -3.28
CA TRP A 149 14.49 8.90 -2.61
C TRP A 149 15.78 8.14 -2.91
N GLY A 150 15.71 6.84 -3.21
CA GLY A 150 16.85 6.02 -3.62
C GLY A 150 17.22 6.26 -5.08
N ARG A 151 16.32 5.93 -6.01
CA ARG A 151 16.52 6.07 -7.47
C ARG A 151 16.35 7.49 -7.99
N GLY A 152 15.63 8.35 -7.27
CA GLY A 152 15.44 9.74 -7.69
C GLY A 152 14.34 9.92 -8.74
N VAL A 153 13.43 8.94 -8.89
CA VAL A 153 12.29 9.06 -9.80
C VAL A 153 11.17 9.78 -9.05
N THR A 154 11.18 11.11 -9.11
CA THR A 154 10.30 11.94 -8.28
C THR A 154 8.88 12.08 -8.86
N PRO A 155 7.87 12.22 -8.01
CA PRO A 155 6.51 12.54 -8.45
C PRO A 155 6.40 13.99 -8.95
N ASP A 156 5.38 14.25 -9.76
CA ASP A 156 5.06 15.57 -10.29
C ASP A 156 3.52 15.72 -10.43
N TRP A 157 3.05 16.87 -10.92
CA TRP A 157 1.62 17.11 -11.11
C TRP A 157 0.96 16.18 -12.14
N ARG A 158 1.73 15.55 -13.05
CA ARG A 158 1.20 14.58 -14.00
C ARG A 158 0.98 13.24 -13.29
N THR A 159 1.96 12.76 -12.51
CA THR A 159 1.80 11.52 -11.75
C THR A 159 0.74 11.67 -10.65
N PHE A 160 0.63 12.85 -10.04
CA PHE A 160 -0.49 13.20 -9.14
C PHE A 160 -1.84 13.01 -9.83
N ARG A 161 -2.05 13.62 -11.00
CA ARG A 161 -3.31 13.47 -11.77
C ARG A 161 -3.60 12.02 -12.12
N VAL A 162 -2.59 11.27 -12.54
CA VAL A 162 -2.74 9.82 -12.81
C VAL A 162 -3.21 9.08 -11.57
N ALA A 163 -2.63 9.37 -10.40
CA ALA A 163 -3.04 8.71 -9.16
C ALA A 163 -4.46 9.07 -8.75
N VAL A 164 -4.85 10.34 -8.84
CA VAL A 164 -6.24 10.77 -8.56
C VAL A 164 -7.22 10.05 -9.49
N LEU A 165 -6.95 10.05 -10.79
CA LEU A 165 -7.84 9.43 -11.78
C LEU A 165 -7.90 7.90 -11.63
N ALA A 166 -6.76 7.24 -11.38
CA ALA A 166 -6.71 5.80 -11.17
C ALA A 166 -7.48 5.40 -9.90
N THR A 167 -7.34 6.17 -8.82
CA THR A 167 -8.02 5.91 -7.54
C THR A 167 -9.52 6.20 -7.65
N ALA A 168 -9.92 7.25 -8.36
CA ALA A 168 -11.32 7.53 -8.64
C ALA A 168 -11.96 6.43 -9.50
N GLY A 169 -11.25 5.95 -10.53
CA GLY A 169 -11.70 4.82 -11.36
C GLY A 169 -11.83 3.53 -10.55
N TRP A 170 -10.85 3.24 -9.68
CA TRP A 170 -10.93 2.13 -8.74
C TRP A 170 -12.14 2.27 -7.80
N ALA A 171 -12.32 3.44 -7.18
CA ALA A 171 -13.41 3.68 -6.24
C ALA A 171 -14.78 3.52 -6.91
N ALA A 172 -14.95 4.01 -8.15
CA ALA A 172 -16.19 3.83 -8.90
C ALA A 172 -16.46 2.35 -9.23
N ALA A 173 -15.43 1.61 -9.66
CA ALA A 173 -15.55 0.18 -9.95
C ALA A 173 -15.88 -0.64 -8.70
N VAL A 174 -15.16 -0.39 -7.60
CA VAL A 174 -15.34 -1.08 -6.33
C VAL A 174 -16.67 -0.72 -5.67
N PHE A 175 -17.09 0.55 -5.71
CA PHE A 175 -18.42 0.94 -5.23
C PHE A 175 -19.53 0.20 -5.99
N THR A 176 -19.41 0.09 -7.31
CA THR A 176 -20.37 -0.65 -8.14
C THR A 176 -20.39 -2.12 -7.77
N LEU A 177 -19.23 -2.75 -7.62
CA LEU A 177 -19.14 -4.14 -7.16
C LEU A 177 -19.76 -4.32 -5.78
N ASN A 178 -19.48 -3.42 -4.83
CA ASN A 178 -20.03 -3.44 -3.49
C ASN A 178 -21.56 -3.43 -3.49
N VAL A 179 -22.17 -2.58 -4.34
CA VAL A 179 -23.64 -2.56 -4.52
C VAL A 179 -24.15 -3.88 -5.09
N LEU A 180 -23.51 -4.40 -6.14
CA LEU A 180 -23.97 -5.60 -6.85
C LEU A 180 -23.79 -6.90 -6.03
N ALA A 181 -22.68 -7.02 -5.31
CA ALA A 181 -22.31 -8.21 -4.56
C ALA A 181 -22.63 -8.13 -3.06
N GLY A 182 -23.18 -7.01 -2.59
CA GLY A 182 -23.43 -6.76 -1.17
C GLY A 182 -22.15 -6.75 -0.34
N THR A 183 -21.02 -6.33 -0.92
CA THR A 183 -19.71 -6.23 -0.28
C THR A 183 -19.41 -4.81 0.18
N ASN A 184 -18.25 -4.56 0.80
CA ASN A 184 -17.88 -3.23 1.29
C ASN A 184 -16.36 -2.97 1.24
N TYR A 185 -15.74 -3.31 0.11
CA TYR A 185 -14.32 -3.04 -0.13
C TYR A 185 -14.05 -1.53 -0.12
N GLY A 186 -12.92 -1.14 0.49
CA GLY A 186 -12.56 0.27 0.67
C GLY A 186 -13.51 1.08 1.56
N PHE A 187 -14.48 0.45 2.23
CA PHE A 187 -15.49 1.11 3.05
C PHE A 187 -16.24 2.25 2.34
N LEU A 188 -16.45 2.15 1.02
CA LEU A 188 -17.08 3.19 0.21
C LEU A 188 -18.61 3.27 0.37
N ASN A 189 -19.24 2.16 0.76
CA ASN A 189 -20.71 2.05 0.83
C ASN A 189 -21.22 2.22 2.25
N ARG A 190 -20.41 1.84 3.25
CA ARG A 190 -20.69 2.02 4.68
C ARG A 190 -19.39 1.98 5.48
N LYS A 191 -19.41 2.57 6.66
CA LYS A 191 -18.29 2.49 7.61
C LYS A 191 -18.08 1.04 8.09
N PRO A 192 -16.86 0.68 8.54
CA PRO A 192 -16.65 -0.57 9.27
C PRO A 192 -17.56 -0.63 10.50
N SER A 193 -17.89 -1.84 10.95
CA SER A 193 -18.64 -2.04 12.20
C SER A 193 -17.79 -1.77 13.44
N ALA A 194 -16.47 -1.92 13.32
CA ALA A 194 -15.52 -1.54 14.34
C ALA A 194 -15.26 -0.03 14.32
N ALA A 195 -14.91 0.53 15.48
CA ALA A 195 -14.55 1.94 15.59
C ALA A 195 -13.41 2.30 14.62
N SER A 196 -13.56 3.41 13.91
CA SER A 196 -12.59 3.83 12.89
C SER A 196 -12.45 5.35 12.83
N ALA A 197 -11.37 5.83 12.20
CA ALA A 197 -11.21 7.25 11.92
C ALA A 197 -12.35 7.83 11.08
N LEU A 198 -13.05 6.99 10.29
CA LEU A 198 -14.20 7.41 9.49
C LEU A 198 -15.37 7.85 10.37
N ASP A 199 -15.44 7.45 11.64
CA ASP A 199 -16.49 7.87 12.58
C ASP A 199 -16.46 9.38 12.85
N LEU A 200 -15.30 10.01 12.70
CA LEU A 200 -15.11 11.46 12.86
C LEU A 200 -15.61 12.28 11.66
N LEU A 201 -15.93 11.64 10.54
CA LEU A 201 -16.18 12.29 9.25
C LEU A 201 -17.67 12.38 8.87
N GLY A 202 -18.58 12.16 9.82
CA GLY A 202 -20.04 12.28 9.60
C GLY A 202 -20.67 11.08 8.86
N PRO A 203 -21.97 11.13 8.52
CA PRO A 203 -22.68 10.00 7.89
C PRO A 203 -22.30 9.84 6.41
N TRP A 204 -22.71 8.71 5.82
CA TRP A 204 -22.66 8.53 4.37
C TRP A 204 -23.60 9.53 3.67
N PRO A 205 -23.23 10.15 2.53
CA PRO A 205 -21.99 9.99 1.77
C PRO A 205 -20.84 10.95 2.18
N TRP A 206 -21.05 11.78 3.21
CA TRP A 206 -20.10 12.85 3.55
C TRP A 206 -18.72 12.36 3.97
N TYR A 207 -18.62 11.25 4.72
CA TYR A 207 -17.30 10.74 5.09
C TYR A 207 -16.46 10.36 3.86
N VAL A 208 -17.08 9.79 2.82
CA VAL A 208 -16.40 9.38 1.58
C VAL A 208 -15.90 10.63 0.84
N LEU A 209 -16.72 11.67 0.74
CA LEU A 209 -16.32 12.92 0.10
C LEU A 209 -15.19 13.63 0.86
N LEU A 210 -15.26 13.63 2.19
CA LEU A 210 -14.21 14.19 3.04
C LEU A 210 -12.91 13.38 2.94
N GLU A 211 -13.00 12.05 2.93
CA GLU A 211 -11.86 11.17 2.73
C GLU A 211 -11.17 11.43 1.39
N ILE A 212 -11.95 11.54 0.30
CA ILE A 212 -11.42 11.92 -1.02
C ILE A 212 -10.71 13.27 -0.95
N ALA A 213 -11.33 14.28 -0.33
CA ALA A 213 -10.73 15.60 -0.22
C ALA A 213 -9.42 15.58 0.58
N ILE A 214 -9.38 14.85 1.69
CA ILE A 214 -8.20 14.68 2.55
C ILE A 214 -7.07 13.99 1.77
N ILE A 215 -7.36 12.87 1.09
CA ILE A 215 -6.36 12.12 0.31
C ILE A 215 -5.80 12.99 -0.82
N VAL A 216 -6.67 13.64 -1.59
CA VAL A 216 -6.25 14.50 -2.70
C VAL A 216 -5.41 15.68 -2.20
N ALA A 217 -5.81 16.31 -1.09
CA ALA A 217 -5.05 17.39 -0.47
C ALA A 217 -3.68 16.91 0.05
N ALA A 218 -3.64 15.77 0.75
CA ALA A 218 -2.41 15.16 1.24
C ALA A 218 -1.46 14.82 0.09
N TRP A 219 -1.96 14.28 -1.02
CA TRP A 219 -1.16 13.99 -2.20
C TRP A 219 -0.67 15.25 -2.89
N ALA A 220 -1.49 16.30 -2.98
CA ALA A 220 -1.05 17.58 -3.53
C ALA A 220 0.09 18.18 -2.68
N LEU A 221 -0.05 18.15 -1.35
CA LEU A 221 1.00 18.57 -0.41
C LEU A 221 2.26 17.71 -0.53
N ALA A 222 2.12 16.40 -0.70
CA ALA A 222 3.24 15.48 -0.89
C ALA A 222 3.93 15.67 -2.26
N THR A 223 3.22 16.17 -3.27
CA THR A 223 3.76 16.48 -4.61
C THR A 223 4.54 17.79 -4.59
N TRP A 224 4.07 18.74 -3.79
CA TRP A 224 4.48 20.13 -3.83
C TRP A 224 6.01 20.37 -3.73
N PRO A 225 6.76 19.75 -2.80
CA PRO A 225 8.20 19.97 -2.66
C PRO A 225 9.00 19.54 -3.90
N TRP A 226 8.55 18.49 -4.58
CA TRP A 226 9.24 17.91 -5.74
C TRP A 226 9.16 18.81 -6.97
N VAL A 227 8.07 19.57 -7.11
CA VAL A 227 7.87 20.49 -8.23
C VAL A 227 8.48 21.86 -7.93
N ARG A 228 8.38 22.37 -6.69
CA ARG A 228 9.02 23.65 -6.31
C ARG A 228 10.55 23.57 -6.39
N GLY A 229 11.15 22.46 -5.96
CA GLY A 229 12.61 22.27 -5.99
C GLY A 229 13.19 22.00 -7.39
N GLY A 230 12.35 21.65 -8.36
CA GLY A 230 12.76 21.37 -9.75
C GLY A 230 12.79 22.58 -10.68
N GLY A 231 12.26 23.74 -10.25
CA GLY A 231 12.22 24.97 -11.06
C GLY A 231 13.54 25.73 -11.19
N GLY A 232 14.66 25.14 -10.76
CA GLY A 232 16.01 25.73 -10.83
C GLY A 232 16.94 25.10 -11.88
N ALA A 233 16.46 24.15 -12.67
CA ALA A 233 17.17 23.63 -13.84
C ALA A 233 16.32 23.92 -15.07
N GLY A 234 16.68 24.98 -15.79
CA GLY A 234 16.09 25.37 -17.07
C GLY A 234 16.33 24.36 -18.17
#